data_AF-L8JIB1-F1
#
_entry.id   AF-L8JIB1-F1
#
_cell.length_a   1.000
_cell.length_b   1.000
_cell.length_c   1.000
_cell.angle_alpha   90.00
_cell.angle_beta   90.00
_cell.angle_gamma   90.00
#
_symmetry.space_group_name_H-M   'P 1'
#
loop_
_entity.id
_entity.type
_entity.pdbx_description
1 polymer ?
#
loop_
_entity_poly.entity_id
_entity_poly.type
_entity_poly.pdbx_seq_one_letter_code
_entity_poly.pdbx_strand_id
1 'polypeptide(L)' 'MGISQDKLALLADIDRSYVGRIERGEVNITLEKVYQLAEVLACDVRELLP' A
#
# COMPACT_ATOMS: atom_id res chain seq x y z
N MET A 1 13.28 -5.04 -10.07
CA MET A 1 12.55 -3.79 -10.34
C MET A 1 11.16 -3.97 -9.77
N GLY A 2 10.86 -3.31 -8.65
CA GLY A 2 9.55 -3.33 -8.01
C GLY A 2 8.58 -2.34 -8.66
N ILE A 3 7.32 -2.37 -8.24
CA ILE A 3 6.33 -1.36 -8.60
C ILE A 3 6.74 0.02 -8.04
N SER A 4 6.55 1.11 -8.79
CA SER A 4 6.78 2.45 -8.25
C SER A 4 5.63 2.86 -7.33
N GLN A 5 5.89 3.78 -6.38
CA GLN A 5 4.85 4.35 -5.53
C GLN A 5 3.71 4.96 -6.35
N ASP A 6 4.02 5.67 -7.43
CA ASP A 6 3.03 6.25 -8.34
C ASP A 6 2.13 5.18 -8.98
N LYS A 7 2.71 4.05 -9.40
CA LYS A 7 1.96 2.95 -9.98
C LYS A 7 1.15 2.20 -8.92
N LEU A 8 1.69 2.01 -7.72
CA LEU A 8 0.98 1.40 -6.59
C LEU A 8 -0.20 2.27 -6.16
N ALA A 9 0.01 3.57 -6.04
CA ALA A 9 -1.01 4.56 -5.72
C ALA A 9 -2.17 4.53 -6.72
N LEU A 10 -1.84 4.51 -8.02
CA LEU A 10 -2.83 4.41 -9.09
C LEU A 10 -3.63 3.11 -9.02
N LEU A 11 -2.97 1.96 -8.82
CA LEU A 11 -3.64 0.66 -8.78
C LEU A 11 -4.48 0.46 -7.51
N ALA A 12 -4.03 1.00 -6.39
CA ALA A 12 -4.72 0.91 -5.10
C ALA A 12 -5.69 2.07 -4.84
N ASP A 13 -5.93 2.93 -5.83
CA ASP A 13 -6.82 4.10 -5.71
C ASP A 13 -6.58 4.89 -4.41
N ILE A 14 -5.31 5.23 -4.19
CA ILE A 14 -4.85 6.01 -3.05
C ILE A 14 -3.91 7.10 -3.51
N ASP A 15 -3.84 8.18 -2.73
CA ASP A 15 -2.94 9.28 -3.03
C ASP A 15 -1.47 8.84 -2.93
N ARG A 16 -0.66 9.27 -3.90
CA ARG A 16 0.78 8.92 -3.95
C ARG A 16 1.56 9.43 -2.72
N SER A 17 1.19 10.59 -2.17
CA SER A 17 1.80 11.08 -0.92
C SER A 17 1.37 10.23 0.27
N TYR A 18 0.15 9.68 0.27
CA TYR A 18 -0.34 8.76 1.29
C TYR A 18 0.46 7.44 1.27
N VAL A 19 0.71 6.85 0.10
CA VAL A 19 1.61 5.68 -0.05
C VAL A 19 2.97 5.93 0.58
N GLY A 20 3.60 7.07 0.26
CA GLY A 20 4.91 7.41 0.81
C GLY A 20 4.88 7.56 2.34
N ARG A 21 3.80 8.11 2.91
CA ARG A 21 3.64 8.23 4.37
C ARG A 21 3.45 6.86 5.04
N ILE A 22 2.73 5.93 4.40
CA ILE A 22 2.56 4.56 4.89
C ILE A 22 3.92 3.84 4.97
N GLU A 23 4.70 3.87 3.89
CA GLU A 23 6.01 3.19 3.83
C GLU A 23 7.01 3.74 4.86
N ARG A 24 6.91 5.03 5.22
CA ARG A 24 7.74 5.65 6.27
C ARG A 24 7.17 5.48 7.68
N GLY A 25 6.00 4.87 7.85
CA GLY A 25 5.34 4.73 9.15
C GLY A 25 4.83 6.05 9.74
N GLU A 26 4.60 7.08 8.91
CA GLU A 26 4.12 8.39 9.34
C GLU A 26 2.60 8.44 9.54
N VAL A 27 1.88 7.42 9.06
CA VAL A 27 0.43 7.28 9.20
C VAL A 27 0.05 5.85 9.52
N ASN A 28 -1.04 5.72 10.26
CA ASN A 28 -1.73 4.44 10.40
C ASN A 28 -2.64 4.22 9.20
N ILE A 29 -2.49 3.07 8.56
CA ILE A 29 -3.35 2.61 7.48
C ILE A 29 -4.54 1.83 8.06
N THR A 30 -5.71 1.96 7.45
CA THR A 30 -6.88 1.15 7.83
C THR A 30 -6.72 -0.28 7.33
N LEU A 31 -7.33 -1.24 8.02
CA LEU A 31 -7.27 -2.64 7.60
C LEU A 31 -7.85 -2.86 6.19
N GLU A 32 -8.92 -2.14 5.84
CA GLU A 32 -9.50 -2.13 4.48
C GLU A 32 -8.45 -1.77 3.42
N LYS A 33 -7.65 -0.71 3.66
CA LYS A 33 -6.61 -0.29 2.73
C LYS A 33 -5.42 -1.27 2.69
N VAL A 34 -5.13 -1.98 3.78
CA VAL A 34 -4.13 -3.06 3.77
C VAL A 34 -4.59 -4.21 2.88
N TYR A 35 -5.86 -4.63 2.96
CA TYR A 35 -6.42 -5.65 2.05
C TYR A 35 -6.37 -5.21 0.59
N GLN A 36 -6.73 -3.96 0.31
CA GLN A 36 -6.66 -3.40 -1.05
C GLN A 36 -5.22 -3.41 -1.60
N LEU A 37 -4.23 -3.06 -0.77
CA LEU A 37 -2.82 -3.12 -1.16
C LEU A 37 -2.37 -4.57 -1.44
N ALA A 38 -2.79 -5.53 -0.61
CA ALA A 38 -2.47 -6.95 -0.81
C ALA A 38 -3.01 -7.48 -2.15
N GLU A 39 -4.24 -7.11 -2.51
CA GLU A 39 -4.84 -7.46 -3.81
C GLU A 39 -4.03 -6.89 -4.98
N VAL A 40 -3.64 -5.63 -4.91
CA VAL A 40 -2.86 -4.94 -5.95
C VAL A 40 -1.45 -5.51 -6.08
N LEU A 41 -0.83 -5.86 -4.95
CA LEU A 41 0.50 -6.45 -4.89
C LEU A 41 0.49 -7.95 -5.19
N ALA A 42 -0.70 -8.57 -5.29
CA ALA A 42 -0.89 -10.01 -5.45
C ALA A 42 -0.11 -10.83 -4.40
N CYS A 43 -0.14 -10.38 -3.14
CA CYS A 43 0.49 -11.06 -2.01
C CYS A 43 -0.53 -11.40 -0.94
N ASP A 44 -0.12 -12.25 0.01
CA ASP A 44 -0.94 -12.49 1.19
C ASP A 44 -0.92 -11.26 2.10
N VAL A 45 -2.09 -10.85 2.62
CA VAL A 45 -2.21 -9.68 3.51
C VAL A 45 -1.29 -9.79 4.73
N ARG A 46 -0.98 -11.01 5.20
CA ARG A 46 -0.08 -11.27 6.34
C ARG A 46 1.35 -10.82 6.06
N GLU A 47 1.75 -10.69 4.80
CA GLU A 47 3.07 -10.17 4.40
C GLU A 47 3.17 -8.64 4.60
N LEU A 48 2.04 -7.94 4.77
CA LEU A 48 1.97 -6.49 5.00
C LEU A 48 1.80 -6.14 6.49
N LEU A 49 1.67 -7.15 7.35
CA LEU A 49 1.51 -6.99 8.79
C LEU A 49 2.86 -7.19 9.50
N PRO A 50 3.08 -6.53 10.66
CA PRO A 50 4.30 -6.68 11.44
C PRO A 50 4.48 -8.08 12.05
#